data_AF-A0A944GD36-F1
#
_entry.id   AF-A0A944GD36-F1
#
_cell.length_a   1.000
_cell.length_b   1.000
_cell.length_c   1.000
_cell.angle_alpha   90.00
_cell.angle_beta   90.00
_cell.angle_gamma   90.00
#
_symmetry.space_group_name_H-M   'P 1'
#
loop_
_entity.id
_entity.type
_entity.pdbx_description
1 polymer ?
#
loop_
_entity_poly.entity_id
_entity_poly.type
_entity_poly.pdbx_seq_one_letter_code
_entity_poly.pdbx_strand_id
1 'polypeptide(L)'
;MENYPTEIQEAVKIMYEMRGNSEGMMTWKNFPLAKQIITLLDSIPNRSEHHTPYDKIFILNFIIDNISSSDTPRFTIEIMEKELALLKEVLPADLEEYNDPLTAEDIEEELQMWRDYIDTEHFSNEEWCRKYSHYMKFDPIERSEIWEEKYYEIESKIDAELMKEDMPRGLGFCFAYWSSKHKVLAEMGIEWQSPQEMNPGVVFD
;
A
#
# COMPACT_ATOMS: atom_id res chain seq x y z
N MET A 1 -25.24 -4.92 -6.34
CA MET A 1 -24.93 -4.91 -4.90
C MET A 1 -25.83 -5.85 -4.11
N GLU A 2 -27.18 -5.78 -4.20
CA GLU A 2 -28.08 -6.58 -3.34
C GLU A 2 -27.91 -8.11 -3.43
N ASN A 3 -27.38 -8.63 -4.54
CA ASN A 3 -27.18 -10.07 -4.73
C ASN A 3 -25.80 -10.57 -4.29
N TYR A 4 -24.82 -9.69 -4.05
CA TYR A 4 -23.47 -10.12 -3.64
C TYR A 4 -23.48 -10.68 -2.21
N PRO A 5 -22.53 -11.57 -1.84
CA PRO A 5 -22.31 -11.95 -0.45
C PRO A 5 -22.16 -10.74 0.48
N THR A 6 -22.61 -10.88 1.73
CA THR A 6 -22.56 -9.78 2.71
C THR A 6 -21.13 -9.29 2.93
N GLU A 7 -20.16 -10.18 2.83
CA GLU A 7 -18.73 -9.93 2.95
C GLU A 7 -18.21 -9.00 1.85
N ILE A 8 -18.64 -9.19 0.60
CA ILE A 8 -18.30 -8.30 -0.51
C ILE A 8 -19.02 -6.96 -0.35
N GLN A 9 -20.28 -6.96 0.07
CA GLN A 9 -21.00 -5.71 0.34
C GLN A 9 -20.32 -4.88 1.44
N GLU A 10 -19.82 -5.53 2.48
CA GLU A 10 -19.09 -4.88 3.57
C GLU A 10 -17.70 -4.42 3.11
N ALA A 11 -16.98 -5.22 2.33
CA ALA A 11 -15.72 -4.80 1.71
C ALA A 11 -15.90 -3.51 0.89
N VAL A 12 -16.97 -3.42 0.09
CA VAL A 12 -17.28 -2.20 -0.68
C VAL A 12 -17.54 -0.98 0.22
N LYS A 13 -18.16 -1.14 1.39
CA LYS A 13 -18.31 -0.04 2.35
C LYS A 13 -16.96 0.43 2.88
N ILE A 14 -16.09 -0.52 3.23
CA ILE A 14 -14.73 -0.21 3.68
C ILE A 14 -13.93 0.47 2.56
N MET A 15 -14.11 0.08 1.30
CA MET A 15 -13.48 0.75 0.14
C MET A 15 -13.87 2.23 0.04
N TYR A 16 -15.12 2.60 0.32
CA TYR A 16 -15.53 4.01 0.36
C TYR A 16 -14.82 4.78 1.48
N GLU A 17 -14.63 4.18 2.65
CA GLU A 17 -13.84 4.77 3.73
C GLU A 17 -12.37 4.93 3.32
N MET A 18 -11.79 3.89 2.70
CA MET A 18 -10.41 3.92 2.23
C MET A 18 -10.18 5.05 1.21
N ARG A 19 -11.11 5.22 0.27
CA ARG A 19 -11.07 6.32 -0.69
C ARG A 19 -11.11 7.68 -0.01
N GLY A 20 -11.96 7.86 0.99
CA GLY A 20 -12.03 9.12 1.76
C GLY A 20 -10.72 9.43 2.48
N ASN A 21 -10.06 8.42 3.05
CA ASN A 21 -8.73 8.57 3.65
C ASN A 21 -7.67 8.92 2.60
N SER A 22 -7.69 8.30 1.42
CA SER A 22 -6.77 8.59 0.32
C SER A 22 -6.91 10.03 -0.17
N GLU A 23 -8.15 10.49 -0.40
CA GLU A 23 -8.47 11.87 -0.78
C GLU A 23 -8.03 12.88 0.31
N GLY A 24 -8.02 12.46 1.58
CA GLY A 24 -7.54 13.23 2.72
C GLY A 24 -6.04 13.14 3.03
N MET A 25 -5.22 12.50 2.18
CA MET A 25 -3.79 12.24 2.43
C MET A 25 -3.53 11.48 3.76
N MET A 26 -4.41 10.54 4.10
CA MET A 26 -4.35 9.70 5.30
C MET A 26 -4.36 8.22 4.94
N THR A 27 -3.70 7.84 3.85
CA THR A 27 -3.63 6.46 3.34
C THR A 27 -3.12 5.46 4.38
N TRP A 28 -2.33 5.87 5.37
CA TRP A 28 -1.92 5.01 6.48
C TRP A 28 -3.10 4.41 7.28
N LYS A 29 -4.25 5.12 7.34
CA LYS A 29 -5.48 4.62 7.96
C LYS A 29 -6.09 3.45 7.19
N ASN A 30 -5.73 3.28 5.93
CA ASN A 30 -6.24 2.21 5.08
C ASN A 30 -5.57 0.88 5.36
N PHE A 31 -4.40 0.85 6.01
CA PHE A 31 -3.70 -0.40 6.32
C PHE A 31 -4.52 -1.39 7.17
N PRO A 32 -5.11 -1.00 8.33
CA PRO A 32 -6.00 -1.92 9.06
C PRO A 32 -7.28 -2.26 8.30
N LEU A 33 -7.83 -1.32 7.53
CA LEU A 33 -9.03 -1.52 6.71
C LEU A 33 -8.79 -2.56 5.60
N ALA A 34 -7.65 -2.49 4.95
CA ALA A 34 -7.21 -3.46 3.95
C ALA A 34 -7.15 -4.89 4.52
N LYS A 35 -6.56 -5.06 5.71
CA LYS A 35 -6.53 -6.36 6.40
C LYS A 35 -7.93 -6.88 6.73
N GLN A 36 -8.85 -5.98 7.08
CA GLN A 36 -10.25 -6.33 7.30
C GLN A 36 -10.92 -6.81 6.01
N ILE A 37 -10.71 -6.12 4.88
CA ILE A 37 -11.23 -6.55 3.58
C ILE A 37 -10.68 -7.93 3.22
N ILE A 38 -9.38 -8.18 3.34
CA ILE A 38 -8.78 -9.50 3.04
C ILE A 38 -9.43 -10.59 3.89
N THR A 39 -9.65 -10.33 5.19
CA THR A 39 -10.33 -11.28 6.09
C THR A 39 -11.75 -11.60 5.61
N LEU A 40 -12.50 -10.59 5.15
CA LEU A 40 -13.84 -10.76 4.58
C LEU A 40 -13.79 -11.62 3.31
N LEU A 41 -12.86 -11.30 2.38
CA LEU A 41 -12.71 -12.04 1.12
C LEU A 41 -12.26 -13.49 1.34
N ASP A 42 -11.36 -13.75 2.29
CA ASP A 42 -10.86 -15.08 2.63
C ASP A 42 -11.95 -15.95 3.32
N SER A 43 -12.99 -15.33 3.89
CA SER A 43 -14.07 -16.05 4.58
C SER A 43 -15.14 -16.64 3.64
N ILE A 44 -15.11 -16.29 2.36
CA ILE A 44 -16.04 -16.78 1.33
C ILE A 44 -15.29 -17.54 0.22
N PRO A 45 -15.92 -18.50 -0.49
CA PRO A 45 -15.27 -19.18 -1.61
C PRO A 45 -14.86 -18.21 -2.73
N ASN A 46 -13.90 -18.59 -3.57
CA ASN A 46 -13.44 -17.76 -4.69
C ASN A 46 -14.52 -17.54 -5.75
N ARG A 47 -15.51 -18.43 -5.83
CA ARG A 47 -16.65 -18.32 -6.73
C ARG A 47 -17.94 -18.69 -6.02
N SER A 48 -19.02 -18.00 -6.36
CA SER A 48 -20.39 -18.40 -6.03
C SER A 48 -21.34 -18.09 -7.20
N GLU A 49 -22.64 -18.22 -6.97
CA GLU A 49 -23.67 -17.79 -7.92
C GLU A 49 -23.68 -16.27 -8.15
N HIS A 50 -23.14 -15.49 -7.20
CA HIS A 50 -23.27 -14.03 -7.18
C HIS A 50 -21.95 -13.26 -7.18
N HIS A 51 -20.82 -13.97 -7.28
CA HIS A 51 -19.51 -13.36 -7.47
C HIS A 51 -18.53 -14.33 -8.11
N THR A 52 -17.53 -13.76 -8.76
CA THR A 52 -16.45 -14.41 -9.49
C THR A 52 -15.11 -14.22 -8.77
N PRO A 53 -14.07 -15.00 -9.12
CA PRO A 53 -12.72 -14.72 -8.66
C PRO A 53 -12.22 -13.33 -9.08
N TYR A 54 -12.70 -12.82 -10.22
CA TYR A 54 -12.30 -11.50 -10.71
C TYR A 54 -12.90 -10.35 -9.90
N ASP A 55 -14.11 -10.50 -9.34
CA ASP A 55 -14.64 -9.53 -8.36
C ASP A 55 -13.70 -9.37 -7.16
N LYS A 56 -13.09 -10.47 -6.69
CA LYS A 56 -12.10 -10.42 -5.61
C LYS A 56 -10.82 -9.74 -6.05
N ILE A 57 -10.30 -10.05 -7.24
CA ILE A 57 -9.12 -9.37 -7.82
C ILE A 57 -9.36 -7.86 -7.91
N PHE A 58 -10.52 -7.44 -8.39
CA PHE A 58 -10.88 -6.03 -8.47
C PHE A 58 -10.81 -5.33 -7.09
N ILE A 59 -11.30 -5.98 -6.04
CA ILE A 59 -11.24 -5.45 -4.67
C ILE A 59 -9.80 -5.43 -4.15
N LEU A 60 -9.00 -6.46 -4.42
CA LEU A 60 -7.59 -6.53 -4.03
C LEU A 60 -6.75 -5.44 -4.72
N ASN A 61 -6.96 -5.22 -6.02
CA ASN A 61 -6.27 -4.17 -6.75
C ASN A 61 -6.67 -2.78 -6.23
N PHE A 62 -7.95 -2.59 -5.89
CA PHE A 62 -8.40 -1.37 -5.23
C PHE A 62 -7.68 -1.13 -3.91
N ILE A 63 -7.37 -2.18 -3.14
CA ILE A 63 -6.58 -2.04 -1.91
C ILE A 63 -5.19 -1.49 -2.26
N ILE A 64 -4.50 -2.08 -3.24
CA ILE A 64 -3.16 -1.65 -3.68
C ILE A 64 -3.17 -0.16 -4.07
N ASP A 65 -4.18 0.27 -4.82
CA ASP A 65 -4.36 1.68 -5.23
C ASP A 65 -4.59 2.65 -4.04
N ASN A 66 -4.95 2.14 -2.86
CA ASN A 66 -5.36 2.94 -1.70
C ASN A 66 -4.48 2.71 -0.46
N ILE A 67 -3.36 2.00 -0.58
CA ILE A 67 -2.35 1.89 0.47
C ILE A 67 -1.02 2.47 -0.02
N SER A 68 -0.07 2.67 0.90
CA SER A 68 1.30 3.04 0.52
C SER A 68 2.12 1.77 0.29
N SER A 69 2.18 1.29 -0.94
CA SER A 69 2.95 0.08 -1.28
C SER A 69 4.43 0.18 -0.94
N SER A 70 5.02 1.37 -0.96
CA SER A 70 6.41 1.58 -0.52
C SER A 70 6.59 1.47 1.00
N ASP A 71 5.58 1.82 1.79
CA ASP A 71 5.64 1.66 3.25
C ASP A 71 5.20 0.26 3.72
N THR A 72 4.41 -0.45 2.89
CA THR A 72 3.90 -1.79 3.19
C THR A 72 4.18 -2.80 2.06
N PRO A 73 5.44 -2.95 1.62
CA PRO A 73 5.76 -3.71 0.41
C PRO A 73 5.51 -5.22 0.55
N ARG A 74 5.71 -5.83 1.73
CA ARG A 74 5.44 -7.27 1.93
C ARG A 74 3.94 -7.55 1.89
N PHE A 75 3.14 -6.66 2.45
CA PHE A 75 1.69 -6.72 2.39
C PHE A 75 1.19 -6.55 0.95
N THR A 76 1.78 -5.62 0.18
CA THR A 76 1.49 -5.49 -1.26
C THR A 76 1.84 -6.77 -2.03
N ILE A 77 3.01 -7.37 -1.76
CA ILE A 77 3.41 -8.67 -2.32
C ILE A 77 2.39 -9.77 -1.99
N GLU A 78 1.94 -9.86 -0.74
CA GLU A 78 0.94 -10.85 -0.32
C GLU A 78 -0.38 -10.70 -1.11
N ILE A 79 -0.83 -9.47 -1.32
CA ILE A 79 -2.04 -9.19 -2.10
C ILE A 79 -1.85 -9.62 -3.55
N MET A 80 -0.76 -9.23 -4.19
CA MET A 80 -0.48 -9.60 -5.60
C MET A 80 -0.34 -11.12 -5.78
N GLU A 81 0.24 -11.83 -4.82
CA GLU A 81 0.29 -13.29 -4.85
C GLU A 81 -1.11 -13.93 -4.74
N LYS A 82 -2.02 -13.33 -3.95
CA LYS A 82 -3.43 -13.72 -3.90
C LYS A 82 -4.14 -13.44 -5.23
N GLU A 83 -3.88 -12.31 -5.87
CA GLU A 83 -4.45 -11.98 -7.20
C GLU A 83 -4.01 -12.99 -8.27
N LEU A 84 -2.71 -13.33 -8.32
CA LEU A 84 -2.20 -14.38 -9.22
C LEU A 84 -2.80 -15.76 -8.94
N ALA A 85 -3.08 -16.07 -7.68
CA ALA A 85 -3.77 -17.31 -7.32
C ALA A 85 -5.21 -17.32 -7.84
N LEU A 86 -5.93 -16.20 -7.68
CA LEU A 86 -7.31 -16.03 -8.16
C LEU A 86 -7.40 -16.02 -9.67
N LEU A 87 -6.45 -15.42 -10.39
CA LEU A 87 -6.42 -15.36 -11.85
C LEU A 87 -6.44 -16.75 -12.49
N LYS A 88 -5.90 -17.78 -11.82
CA LYS A 88 -5.93 -19.17 -12.29
C LYS A 88 -7.34 -19.77 -12.32
N GLU A 89 -8.28 -19.19 -11.59
CA GLU A 89 -9.68 -19.61 -11.49
C GLU A 89 -10.65 -18.74 -12.31
N VAL A 90 -10.14 -17.64 -12.89
CA VAL A 90 -10.92 -16.70 -13.71
C VAL A 90 -11.28 -17.34 -15.05
N LEU A 91 -12.55 -17.22 -15.41
CA LEU A 91 -13.10 -17.63 -16.70
C LEU A 91 -13.25 -16.40 -17.61
N PRO A 92 -13.20 -16.55 -18.94
CA PRO A 92 -13.40 -15.42 -19.86
C PRO A 92 -14.72 -14.66 -19.63
N ALA A 93 -15.79 -15.36 -19.23
CA ALA A 93 -17.08 -14.75 -18.92
C ALA A 93 -17.04 -13.83 -17.68
N ASP A 94 -16.12 -14.07 -16.74
CA ASP A 94 -15.97 -13.22 -15.55
C ASP A 94 -15.42 -11.82 -15.91
N LEU A 95 -14.82 -11.68 -17.10
CA LEU A 95 -14.16 -10.46 -17.55
C LEU A 95 -15.07 -9.57 -18.41
N GLU A 96 -16.25 -10.06 -18.83
CA GLU A 96 -17.11 -9.37 -19.79
C GLU A 96 -17.59 -7.99 -19.29
N GLU A 97 -17.65 -7.80 -17.97
CA GLU A 97 -18.08 -6.55 -17.33
C GLU A 97 -16.92 -5.56 -17.09
N TYR A 98 -15.67 -5.94 -17.38
CA TYR A 98 -14.47 -5.15 -17.10
C TYR A 98 -13.82 -4.65 -18.39
N ASN A 99 -13.59 -3.34 -18.48
CA ASN A 99 -13.07 -2.71 -19.70
C ASN A 99 -11.57 -2.99 -19.97
N ASP A 100 -10.80 -3.19 -18.90
CA ASP A 100 -9.35 -3.36 -18.96
C ASP A 100 -8.91 -4.28 -17.81
N PRO A 101 -9.18 -5.59 -17.92
CA PRO A 101 -8.90 -6.50 -16.84
C PRO A 101 -7.40 -6.75 -16.71
N LEU A 102 -6.88 -6.62 -15.48
CA LEU A 102 -5.53 -7.06 -15.10
C LEU A 102 -5.20 -8.45 -15.64
N THR A 103 -4.04 -8.55 -16.25
CA THR A 103 -3.47 -9.81 -16.71
C THR A 103 -2.46 -10.36 -15.71
N ALA A 104 -2.11 -11.64 -15.85
CA ALA A 104 -1.05 -12.22 -15.04
C ALA A 104 0.32 -11.57 -15.31
N GLU A 105 0.56 -11.10 -16.54
CA GLU A 105 1.80 -10.40 -16.92
C GLU A 105 1.92 -9.07 -16.17
N ASP A 106 0.85 -8.27 -16.13
CA ASP A 106 0.82 -6.99 -15.40
C ASP A 106 1.19 -7.18 -13.91
N ILE A 107 0.55 -8.17 -13.27
CA ILE A 107 0.76 -8.44 -11.85
C ILE A 107 2.15 -9.04 -11.60
N GLU A 108 2.64 -9.94 -12.46
CA GLU A 108 3.98 -10.54 -12.31
C GLU A 108 5.10 -9.51 -12.45
N GLU A 109 4.97 -8.56 -13.38
CA GLU A 109 5.93 -7.47 -13.56
C GLU A 109 6.01 -6.58 -12.31
N GLU A 110 4.86 -6.15 -11.79
CA GLU A 110 4.80 -5.31 -10.60
C GLU A 110 5.24 -6.06 -9.33
N LEU A 111 4.83 -7.32 -9.19
CA LEU A 111 5.25 -8.19 -8.09
C LEU A 111 6.77 -8.37 -8.07
N GLN A 112 7.41 -8.52 -9.23
CA GLN A 112 8.87 -8.60 -9.31
C GLN A 112 9.53 -7.30 -8.87
N MET A 113 8.97 -6.13 -9.22
CA MET A 113 9.46 -4.85 -8.73
C MET A 113 9.44 -4.76 -7.20
N TRP A 114 8.34 -5.17 -6.57
CA TRP A 114 8.21 -5.14 -5.12
C TRP A 114 9.10 -6.17 -4.42
N ARG A 115 9.30 -7.36 -5.00
CA ARG A 115 10.28 -8.34 -4.50
C ARG A 115 11.70 -7.79 -4.51
N ASP A 116 12.11 -7.16 -5.60
CA ASP A 116 13.40 -6.48 -5.69
C ASP A 116 13.46 -5.27 -4.71
N TYR A 117 12.33 -4.61 -4.46
CA TYR A 117 12.23 -3.51 -3.50
C TYR A 117 12.50 -3.98 -2.07
N ILE A 118 12.12 -5.18 -1.66
CA ILE A 118 12.43 -5.68 -0.31
C ILE A 118 13.77 -6.43 -0.21
N ASP A 119 14.37 -6.82 -1.34
CA ASP A 119 15.66 -7.52 -1.38
C ASP A 119 16.85 -6.56 -1.21
N THR A 120 16.98 -6.00 -0.01
CA THR A 120 18.08 -5.08 0.33
C THR A 120 19.44 -5.75 0.41
N GLU A 121 19.48 -7.09 0.51
CA GLU A 121 20.73 -7.86 0.61
C GLU A 121 21.42 -8.01 -0.74
N HIS A 122 20.64 -8.19 -1.81
CA HIS A 122 21.16 -8.37 -3.16
C HIS A 122 20.93 -7.16 -4.06
N PHE A 123 20.14 -6.19 -3.62
CA PHE A 123 19.78 -5.02 -4.41
C PHE A 123 19.94 -3.70 -3.63
N SER A 124 21.02 -2.99 -3.95
CA SER A 124 21.26 -1.66 -3.38
C SER A 124 20.18 -0.66 -3.79
N ASN A 125 20.01 0.41 -3.01
CA ASN A 125 19.09 1.50 -3.34
C ASN A 125 19.38 2.08 -4.74
N GLU A 126 20.65 2.27 -5.10
CA GLU A 126 21.05 2.78 -6.41
C GLU A 126 20.71 1.82 -7.55
N GLU A 127 20.85 0.52 -7.36
CA GLU A 127 20.50 -0.49 -8.35
C GLU A 127 19.00 -0.55 -8.57
N TRP A 128 18.21 -0.50 -7.48
CA TRP A 128 16.76 -0.43 -7.55
C TRP A 128 16.27 0.81 -8.28
N CYS A 129 16.76 1.98 -7.86
CA CYS A 129 16.44 3.25 -8.51
C CYS A 129 16.75 3.21 -10.01
N ARG A 130 17.91 2.67 -10.39
CA ARG A 130 18.30 2.56 -11.81
C ARG A 130 17.42 1.60 -12.60
N LYS A 131 17.14 0.40 -12.04
CA LYS A 131 16.38 -0.64 -12.74
C LYS A 131 14.94 -0.20 -12.99
N TYR A 132 14.31 0.43 -12.01
CA TYR A 132 12.90 0.81 -12.05
C TYR A 132 12.67 2.30 -12.36
N SER A 133 13.70 2.98 -12.87
CA SER A 133 13.64 4.41 -13.23
C SER A 133 13.11 5.33 -12.12
N HIS A 134 13.46 5.01 -10.88
CA HIS A 134 13.14 5.81 -9.70
C HIS A 134 14.31 6.76 -9.38
N TYR A 135 14.02 8.02 -9.09
CA TYR A 135 15.06 9.07 -8.99
C TYR A 135 15.37 9.52 -7.56
N MET A 136 14.53 9.16 -6.58
CA MET A 136 14.73 9.50 -5.18
C MET A 136 15.23 8.29 -4.41
N LYS A 137 16.27 8.50 -3.59
CA LYS A 137 16.71 7.51 -2.61
C LYS A 137 15.79 7.55 -1.39
N PHE A 138 15.57 6.39 -0.81
CA PHE A 138 14.83 6.17 0.43
C PHE A 138 15.78 5.62 1.49
N ASP A 139 15.45 5.81 2.77
CA ASP A 139 16.23 5.19 3.84
C ASP A 139 16.06 3.66 3.77
N PRO A 140 17.15 2.85 3.81
CA PRO A 140 17.05 1.39 3.81
C PRO A 140 16.11 0.83 4.88
N ILE A 141 15.96 1.51 6.03
CA ILE A 141 15.04 1.06 7.07
C ILE A 141 13.60 1.00 6.56
N GLU A 142 13.18 1.90 5.65
CA GLU A 142 11.80 1.93 5.11
C GLU A 142 11.45 0.67 4.30
N ARG A 143 12.45 -0.10 3.85
CA ARG A 143 12.28 -1.37 3.13
C ARG A 143 12.31 -2.59 4.06
N SER A 144 12.70 -2.39 5.31
CA SER A 144 12.88 -3.46 6.28
C SER A 144 11.55 -4.02 6.78
N GLU A 145 11.59 -5.24 7.33
CA GLU A 145 10.41 -5.86 7.93
C GLU A 145 9.96 -5.13 9.19
N ILE A 146 10.91 -4.67 10.01
CA ILE A 146 10.61 -3.92 11.23
C ILE A 146 9.91 -2.59 10.95
N TRP A 147 10.20 -1.94 9.81
CA TRP A 147 9.48 -0.75 9.38
C TRP A 147 8.00 -1.06 9.15
N GLU A 148 7.73 -2.05 8.31
CA GLU A 148 6.39 -2.41 7.89
C GLU A 148 5.53 -2.92 9.07
N GLU A 149 6.13 -3.69 9.99
CA GLU A 149 5.48 -4.09 11.25
C GLU A 149 5.04 -2.90 12.11
N LYS A 150 5.82 -1.82 12.08
CA LYS A 150 5.60 -0.61 12.89
C LYS A 150 4.90 0.51 12.15
N TYR A 151 4.71 0.39 10.83
CA TYR A 151 4.21 1.45 9.95
C TYR A 151 2.97 2.15 10.52
N TYR A 152 1.92 1.39 10.85
CA TYR A 152 0.68 1.96 11.38
C TYR A 152 0.87 2.65 12.74
N GLU A 153 1.72 2.08 13.62
CA GLU A 153 2.03 2.68 14.92
C GLU A 153 2.79 4.00 14.74
N ILE A 154 3.76 4.04 13.83
CA ILE A 154 4.57 5.21 13.50
C ILE A 154 3.68 6.33 12.94
N GLU A 155 2.91 6.05 11.90
CA GLU A 155 2.04 7.03 11.25
C GLU A 155 0.96 7.57 12.19
N SER A 156 0.36 6.71 13.03
CA SER A 156 -0.61 7.15 14.03
C SER A 156 0.01 8.10 15.07
N LYS A 157 1.27 7.89 15.47
CA LYS A 157 1.98 8.78 16.38
C LYS A 157 2.32 10.11 15.71
N ILE A 158 2.80 10.08 14.47
CA ILE A 158 3.13 11.28 13.69
C ILE A 158 1.87 12.15 13.51
N ASP A 159 0.75 11.57 13.09
CA ASP A 159 -0.52 12.29 12.94
C ASP A 159 -0.97 12.93 14.27
N ALA A 160 -0.84 12.21 15.39
CA ALA A 160 -1.15 12.73 16.71
C ALA A 160 -0.19 13.85 17.18
N GLU A 161 1.05 13.90 16.69
CA GLU A 161 1.95 15.03 16.92
C GLU A 161 1.53 16.24 16.09
N LEU A 162 1.31 16.06 14.79
CA LEU A 162 0.98 17.13 13.85
C LEU A 162 -0.39 17.77 14.15
N MET A 163 -1.36 17.00 14.63
CA MET A 163 -2.67 17.52 15.06
C MET A 163 -2.59 18.49 16.24
N LYS A 164 -1.55 18.40 17.09
CA LYS A 164 -1.37 19.35 18.21
C LYS A 164 -1.01 20.74 17.73
N GLU A 165 -0.42 20.85 16.54
CA GLU A 165 0.10 22.09 15.98
C GLU A 165 -0.89 22.79 15.03
N ASP A 166 -2.09 22.22 14.83
CA ASP A 166 -3.12 22.70 13.89
C ASP A 166 -2.55 23.02 12.49
N MET A 167 -1.59 22.20 12.06
CA MET A 167 -0.79 22.49 10.88
C MET A 167 -1.59 22.16 9.61
N PRO A 168 -1.74 23.12 8.67
CA PRO A 168 -2.41 22.85 7.40
C PRO A 168 -1.57 21.90 6.56
N ARG A 169 -2.24 20.91 5.94
CA ARG A 169 -1.64 20.01 4.95
C ARG A 169 -1.52 20.78 3.62
N GLY A 170 -0.34 21.37 3.38
CA GLY A 170 -0.03 22.20 2.21
C GLY A 170 1.48 22.38 2.02
N LEU A 171 1.90 23.44 1.32
CA LEU A 171 3.31 23.74 1.10
C LEU A 171 4.09 23.81 2.42
N GLY A 172 5.22 23.12 2.50
CA GLY A 172 6.07 23.00 3.68
C GLY A 172 5.64 21.92 4.69
N PHE A 173 4.50 21.26 4.49
CA PHE A 173 4.04 20.18 5.38
C PHE A 173 5.03 19.00 5.43
N CYS A 174 5.72 18.73 4.34
CA CYS A 174 6.70 17.65 4.24
C CYS A 174 7.81 17.78 5.30
N PHE A 175 8.33 19.00 5.54
CA PHE A 175 9.38 19.25 6.52
C PHE A 175 8.91 19.02 7.96
N ALA A 176 7.68 19.45 8.27
CA ALA A 176 7.09 19.19 9.58
C ALA A 176 6.81 17.70 9.79
N TYR A 177 6.25 17.03 8.78
CA TYR A 177 6.05 15.58 8.79
C TYR A 177 7.37 14.84 9.00
N TRP A 178 8.45 15.17 8.27
CA TRP A 178 9.76 14.54 8.45
C TRP A 178 10.36 14.83 9.82
N SER A 179 10.18 16.04 10.35
CA SER A 179 10.64 16.38 11.71
C SER A 179 9.94 15.54 12.78
N SER A 180 8.61 15.39 12.69
CA SER A 180 7.83 14.51 13.55
C SER A 180 8.20 13.04 13.35
N LYS A 181 8.36 12.58 12.11
CA LYS A 181 8.79 11.21 11.77
C LYS A 181 10.12 10.88 12.42
N HIS A 182 11.12 11.73 12.27
CA HIS A 182 12.44 11.57 12.89
C HIS A 182 12.33 11.48 14.42
N LYS A 183 11.51 12.33 15.05
CA LYS A 183 11.32 12.31 16.51
C LYS A 183 10.67 11.01 16.99
N VAL A 184 9.56 10.59 16.36
CA VAL A 184 8.85 9.36 16.70
C VAL A 184 9.76 8.14 16.53
N LEU A 185 10.53 8.08 15.45
CA LEU A 185 11.46 6.97 15.19
C LEU A 185 12.62 6.94 16.20
N ALA A 186 13.18 8.09 16.54
CA ALA A 186 14.22 8.19 17.57
C ALA A 186 13.72 7.69 18.94
N GLU A 187 12.47 7.97 19.32
CA GLU A 187 11.85 7.44 20.55
C GLU A 187 11.71 5.90 20.53
N MET A 188 11.64 5.31 19.33
CA MET A 188 11.58 3.87 19.11
C MET A 188 12.97 3.24 18.92
N GLY A 189 14.06 4.03 19.00
CA GLY A 189 15.43 3.58 18.81
C GLY A 189 15.77 3.28 17.35
N ILE A 190 15.02 3.84 16.40
CA ILE A 190 15.23 3.69 14.96
C ILE A 190 15.94 4.94 14.44
N GLU A 191 17.13 4.74 13.87
CA GLU A 191 17.82 5.79 13.11
C GLU A 191 17.21 5.86 11.70
N TRP A 192 16.78 7.04 11.30
CA TRP A 192 16.15 7.28 10.01
C TRP A 192 16.62 8.62 9.42
N GLN A 193 16.94 8.61 8.14
CA GLN A 193 17.35 9.76 7.36
C GLN A 193 16.18 10.27 6.52
N SER A 194 15.93 11.57 6.59
CA SER A 194 14.87 12.19 5.80
C SER A 194 15.15 12.18 4.29
N PRO A 195 14.11 12.32 3.45
CA PRO A 195 14.30 12.47 2.01
C PRO A 195 15.27 13.59 1.64
N GLN A 196 15.27 14.71 2.39
CA GLN A 196 16.21 15.81 2.17
C GLN A 196 17.66 15.42 2.47
N GLU A 197 17.90 14.66 3.54
CA GLU A 197 19.24 14.16 3.89
C GLU A 197 19.74 13.12 2.90
N MET A 198 18.84 12.24 2.44
CA MET A 198 19.15 11.20 1.46
C MET A 198 19.37 11.75 0.04
N ASN A 199 18.77 12.90 -0.27
CA ASN A 199 18.75 13.50 -1.60
C ASN A 199 19.14 15.00 -1.58
N PRO A 200 20.39 15.35 -1.22
CA PRO A 200 20.80 16.75 -1.02
C PRO A 200 20.78 17.61 -2.30
N GLY A 201 20.65 16.99 -3.48
CA GLY A 201 20.52 17.68 -4.77
C GLY A 201 19.07 17.97 -5.18
N VAL A 202 18.08 17.54 -4.40
CA VAL A 202 16.66 17.72 -4.69
C VAL A 202 16.11 18.86 -3.83
N VAL A 203 15.36 19.76 -4.47
CA VAL A 203 14.60 20.81 -3.77
C VAL A 203 13.21 20.27 -3.52
N PHE A 204 12.85 20.17 -2.25
CA PHE A 204 11.52 19.74 -1.80
C PHE A 204 10.69 20.97 -1.41
N ASP A 205 9.37 20.90 -1.63
CA ASP A 205 8.39 21.92 -1.27
C ASP A 205 7.24 21.39 -0.39
#